data_AF-A0A2K8ZW53-F1
#
_entry.id   AF-A0A2K8ZW53-F1
#
_cell.length_a   1.000
_cell.length_b   1.000
_cell.length_c   1.000
_cell.angle_alpha   90.00
_cell.angle_beta   90.00
_cell.angle_gamma   90.00
#
_symmetry.space_group_name_H-M   'P 1'
#
loop_
_entity.id
_entity.type
_entity.pdbx_description
1 polymer ?
#
loop_
_entity_poly.entity_id
_entity_poly.type
_entity_poly.pdbx_seq_one_letter_code
_entity_poly.pdbx_strand_id
1 'polypeptide(L)'
;MRAVMKILFILLGVGIIFVMISVIFLPDWDLFANTFGNDADYGDLITYTEDEVVTDLKLELENRHIEINYVDEEVLTIEYYKQENDTFDFNVVDGMLTMTHDFDSFWLNIFSFNIASRTVITVHVNIPESWILDTLDLKTMTGDIDMTFDNTKTYDEVKLFNHTGDMHIENINVLRLNAHTSTGDINMSDIQASESFIAEVSTGDMTLNRIDTDTFDIQSSTGDIVFSSITATDGDVNVSTGGVTISSSTFDHLTVDVSTGKINLNNIISNSYLLESSTGDISVTVSSLDDLRFDLETDTGKIKINGVSQGDEYQSFTGTIDFIASTNTGNITIEVDA
;
A
#
# COMPACT_ATOMS: atom_id res chain seq x y z
N MET A 1 38.62 -27.14 2.83
CA MET A 1 37.28 -26.62 2.51
C MET A 1 36.14 -27.49 3.06
N ARG A 2 35.92 -28.73 2.59
CA ARG A 2 34.77 -29.56 3.06
C ARG A 2 34.75 -29.86 4.57
N ALA A 3 35.91 -30.09 5.20
CA ALA A 3 35.99 -30.32 6.65
C ALA A 3 35.66 -29.06 7.48
N VAL A 4 36.13 -27.90 7.03
CA VAL A 4 35.83 -26.59 7.64
C VAL A 4 34.33 -26.29 7.56
N MET A 5 33.72 -26.56 6.39
CA MET A 5 32.28 -26.37 6.18
C MET A 5 31.43 -27.25 7.11
N LYS A 6 31.82 -28.53 7.32
CA LYS A 6 31.14 -29.43 8.27
C LYS A 6 31.24 -28.93 9.72
N ILE A 7 32.40 -28.43 10.13
CA ILE A 7 32.59 -27.86 11.47
C ILE A 7 31.70 -26.62 11.66
N LEU A 8 31.61 -25.76 10.65
CA LEU A 8 30.74 -24.57 10.68
C LEU A 8 29.26 -24.94 10.83
N PHE A 9 28.76 -25.92 10.06
CA PHE A 9 27.36 -26.38 10.20
C PHE A 9 27.07 -27.01 11.57
N ILE A 10 28.04 -27.73 12.16
CA ILE A 10 27.90 -28.26 13.52
C ILE A 10 27.84 -27.11 14.54
N LEU A 11 28.70 -26.10 14.41
CA LEU A 11 28.69 -24.93 15.30
C LEU A 11 27.39 -24.13 15.17
N LEU A 12 26.88 -23.95 13.95
CA LEU A 12 25.58 -23.32 13.71
C LEU A 12 24.44 -24.12 14.39
N GLY A 13 24.41 -25.44 14.19
CA GLY A 13 23.40 -26.31 14.78
C GLY A 13 23.44 -26.33 16.32
N VAL A 14 24.65 -26.34 16.90
CA VAL A 14 24.84 -26.21 18.35
C VAL A 14 24.38 -24.84 18.84
N GLY A 15 24.68 -23.77 18.11
CA GLY A 15 24.20 -22.41 18.41
C GLY A 15 22.68 -22.31 18.45
N ILE A 16 21.99 -22.86 17.44
CA ILE A 16 20.52 -22.89 17.40
C ILE A 16 19.94 -23.67 18.58
N ILE A 17 20.55 -24.80 18.96
CA ILE A 17 20.12 -25.58 20.13
C ILE A 17 20.28 -24.76 21.42
N PHE A 18 21.38 -24.01 21.58
CA PHE A 18 21.56 -23.13 22.73
C PHE A 18 20.53 -22.00 22.77
N VAL A 19 20.21 -21.38 21.62
CA VAL A 19 19.14 -20.36 21.55
C VAL A 19 17.78 -20.95 21.95
N MET A 20 17.43 -22.14 21.43
CA MET A 20 16.18 -22.81 21.80
C MET A 20 16.12 -23.17 23.29
N ILE A 21 17.23 -23.66 23.87
CA ILE A 21 17.31 -23.93 25.30
C ILE A 21 17.14 -22.62 26.09
N SER A 22 17.82 -21.54 25.70
CA SER A 22 17.69 -20.25 26.37
C SER A 22 16.23 -19.74 26.37
N VAL A 23 15.51 -19.87 25.26
CA VAL A 23 14.08 -19.48 25.17
C VAL A 23 13.18 -20.35 26.08
N ILE A 24 13.45 -21.65 26.20
CA ILE A 24 12.65 -22.57 27.04
C ILE A 24 12.88 -22.34 28.54
N PHE A 25 14.09 -21.91 28.93
CA PHE A 25 14.47 -21.74 30.34
C PHE A 25 14.38 -20.29 30.85
N LEU A 26 14.04 -19.32 29.98
CA LEU A 26 13.76 -17.94 30.41
C LEU A 26 12.35 -17.89 31.06
N PRO A 27 12.25 -17.47 32.33
CA PRO A 27 11.00 -17.46 33.07
C PRO A 27 10.05 -16.32 32.66
N ASP A 28 10.53 -15.38 31.85
CA ASP A 28 9.81 -14.16 31.47
C ASP A 28 10.17 -13.76 30.03
N TRP A 29 9.14 -13.51 29.21
CA TRP A 29 9.29 -13.03 27.83
C TRP A 29 9.83 -11.59 27.77
N ASP A 30 9.56 -10.79 28.80
CA ASP A 30 10.04 -9.40 28.88
C ASP A 30 11.58 -9.33 28.95
N LEU A 31 12.22 -10.33 29.58
CA LEU A 31 13.68 -10.39 29.69
C LEU A 31 14.34 -10.73 28.34
N PHE A 32 13.66 -11.54 27.53
CA PHE A 32 14.09 -11.86 26.16
C PHE A 32 13.96 -10.63 25.25
N ALA A 33 12.82 -9.94 25.28
CA ALA A 33 12.60 -8.70 24.50
C ALA A 33 13.64 -7.62 24.85
N ASN A 34 13.91 -7.40 26.14
CA ASN A 34 14.92 -6.44 26.60
C ASN A 34 16.37 -6.83 26.29
N THR A 35 16.65 -8.10 25.96
CA THR A 35 18.01 -8.55 25.57
C THR A 35 18.36 -8.15 24.14
N PHE A 36 17.35 -7.94 23.29
CA PHE A 36 17.50 -7.53 21.89
C PHE A 36 17.01 -6.09 21.63
N GLY A 37 16.40 -5.44 22.62
CA GLY A 37 15.95 -4.04 22.53
C GLY A 37 17.12 -3.07 22.48
N ASN A 38 17.05 -2.07 21.61
CA ASN A 38 18.14 -1.10 21.43
C ASN A 38 17.72 0.36 21.61
N ASP A 39 16.59 0.61 22.26
CA ASP A 39 16.09 1.95 22.53
C ASP A 39 17.09 2.80 23.31
N ALA A 40 17.94 2.17 24.14
CA ALA A 40 18.98 2.86 24.91
C ALA A 40 20.11 3.46 24.05
N ASP A 41 20.26 3.02 22.79
CA ASP A 41 21.20 3.63 21.85
C ASP A 41 20.65 4.93 21.25
N TYR A 42 19.34 5.13 21.32
CA TYR A 42 18.69 6.38 20.97
C TYR A 42 18.74 7.32 22.18
N GLY A 43 19.11 8.57 21.94
CA GLY A 43 19.16 9.61 22.96
C GLY A 43 17.78 10.05 23.45
N ASP A 44 17.73 11.20 24.11
CA ASP A 44 16.46 11.85 24.47
C ASP A 44 15.71 12.31 23.21
N LEU A 45 14.39 12.49 23.32
CA LEU A 45 13.55 13.05 22.27
C LEU A 45 14.07 14.43 21.84
N ILE A 46 14.20 14.63 20.52
CA ILE A 46 14.61 15.89 19.90
C ILE A 46 13.40 16.49 19.19
N THR A 47 13.21 17.80 19.34
CA THR A 47 12.17 18.56 18.65
C THR A 47 12.83 19.62 17.77
N TYR A 48 12.58 19.55 16.46
CA TYR A 48 12.78 20.67 15.54
C TYR A 48 11.51 21.52 15.52
N THR A 49 11.66 22.84 15.44
CA THR A 49 10.55 23.79 15.40
C THR A 49 10.72 24.72 14.22
N GLU A 50 9.65 24.88 13.44
CA GLU A 50 9.56 25.84 12.34
C GLU A 50 8.48 26.88 12.65
N ASP A 51 8.92 28.13 12.83
CA ASP A 51 8.04 29.25 13.16
C ASP A 51 7.52 29.95 11.90
N GLU A 52 8.16 29.77 10.74
CA GLU A 52 7.72 30.37 9.48
C GLU A 52 6.82 29.39 8.70
N VAL A 53 5.65 29.87 8.27
CA VAL A 53 4.69 29.05 7.51
C VAL A 53 5.33 28.57 6.21
N VAL A 54 5.28 27.26 5.98
CA VAL A 54 5.71 26.58 4.75
C VAL A 54 4.51 26.08 3.96
N THR A 55 4.65 25.98 2.65
CA THR A 55 3.64 25.45 1.72
C THR A 55 3.91 24.01 1.33
N ASP A 56 5.15 23.55 1.46
CA ASP A 56 5.55 22.22 1.01
C ASP A 56 6.39 21.52 2.09
N LEU A 57 6.14 20.23 2.30
CA LEU A 57 6.91 19.40 3.20
C LEU A 57 7.51 18.22 2.44
N LYS A 58 8.81 18.02 2.63
CA LYS A 58 9.55 16.91 2.08
C LYS A 58 10.33 16.16 3.16
N LEU A 59 10.12 14.86 3.27
CA LEU A 59 10.86 13.98 4.18
C LEU A 59 11.55 12.87 3.37
N GLU A 60 12.87 12.73 3.48
CA GLU A 60 13.63 11.61 2.90
C GLU A 60 14.38 10.88 4.01
N LEU A 61 13.83 9.75 4.46
CA LEU A 61 14.34 9.03 5.63
C LEU A 61 14.84 7.61 5.26
N GLU A 62 16.00 7.20 5.75
CA GLU A 62 16.46 5.82 5.50
C GLU A 62 15.62 4.78 6.28
N ASN A 63 15.56 4.83 7.61
CA ASN A 63 14.93 3.79 8.42
C ASN A 63 14.04 4.34 9.53
N ARG A 64 13.09 5.19 9.16
CA ARG A 64 12.11 5.77 10.10
C ARG A 64 10.69 5.60 9.59
N HIS A 65 9.76 5.36 10.53
CA HIS A 65 8.35 5.56 10.27
C HIS A 65 8.07 7.07 10.20
N ILE A 66 7.08 7.45 9.40
CA ILE A 66 6.62 8.82 9.26
C ILE A 66 5.17 8.86 9.71
N GLU A 67 4.87 9.73 10.67
CA GLU A 67 3.51 9.98 11.12
C GLU A 67 3.20 11.48 10.96
N ILE A 68 2.21 11.79 10.13
CA ILE A 68 1.76 13.16 9.90
C ILE A 68 0.55 13.44 10.77
N ASN A 69 0.64 14.48 11.60
CA ASN A 69 -0.39 14.90 12.53
C ASN A 69 -0.76 16.36 12.31
N TYR A 70 -2.02 16.71 12.57
CA TYR A 70 -2.44 18.11 12.72
C TYR A 70 -2.79 18.37 14.18
N VAL A 71 -2.26 19.48 14.72
CA VAL A 71 -2.33 19.80 16.14
C VAL A 71 -2.79 21.25 16.37
N ASP A 72 -3.41 21.50 17.53
CA ASP A 72 -3.78 22.84 18.01
C ASP A 72 -2.56 23.55 18.63
N GLU A 73 -1.54 23.77 17.79
CA GLU A 73 -0.32 24.50 18.11
C GLU A 73 -0.12 25.66 17.12
N GLU A 74 0.79 26.58 17.43
CA GLU A 74 1.04 27.77 16.59
C GLU A 74 2.11 27.53 15.50
N VAL A 75 2.97 26.55 15.72
CA VAL A 75 4.21 26.32 14.95
C VAL A 75 4.35 24.85 14.59
N LEU A 76 4.99 24.55 13.47
CA LEU A 76 5.24 23.17 13.08
C LEU A 76 6.37 22.59 13.92
N THR A 77 6.14 21.39 14.45
CA THR A 77 7.16 20.64 15.18
C THR A 77 7.44 19.29 14.53
N ILE A 78 8.70 18.89 14.53
CA ILE A 78 9.12 17.56 14.11
C ILE A 78 9.83 16.92 15.29
N GLU A 79 9.22 15.87 15.83
CA GLU A 79 9.71 15.11 16.98
C GLU A 79 10.35 13.80 16.52
N TYR A 80 11.60 13.58 16.92
CA TYR A 80 12.37 12.41 16.49
C TYR A 80 13.45 12.04 17.51
N TYR A 81 13.86 10.77 17.48
CA TYR A 81 15.01 10.29 18.24
C TYR A 81 16.23 10.11 17.35
N LYS A 82 17.40 10.20 17.97
CA LYS A 82 18.69 10.12 17.30
C LYS A 82 19.64 9.20 18.05
N GLN A 83 20.29 8.27 17.34
CA GLN A 83 21.45 7.51 17.80
C GLN A 83 22.74 8.03 17.13
N GLU A 84 23.90 7.53 17.58
CA GLU A 84 25.23 8.04 17.16
C GLU A 84 25.45 8.02 15.64
N ASN A 85 24.93 7.00 14.95
CA ASN A 85 25.14 6.80 13.50
C ASN A 85 24.09 7.50 12.61
N ASP A 86 23.11 8.18 13.20
CA ASP A 86 22.14 8.93 12.41
C ASP A 86 22.67 10.32 12.06
N THR A 87 22.35 10.79 10.87
CA THR A 87 22.51 12.19 10.47
C THR A 87 21.17 12.72 10.02
N PHE A 88 20.72 13.80 10.65
CA PHE A 88 19.48 14.52 10.30
C PHE A 88 19.85 15.93 9.88
N ASP A 89 19.37 16.36 8.73
CA ASP A 89 19.54 17.72 8.21
C ASP A 89 18.17 18.33 7.89
N PHE A 90 18.04 19.62 8.20
CA PHE A 90 16.83 20.41 7.95
C PHE A 90 17.18 21.62 7.08
N ASN A 91 16.34 21.91 6.10
CA ASN A 91 16.53 23.04 5.22
C ASN A 91 15.17 23.61 4.79
N VAL A 92 15.04 24.93 4.82
CA VAL A 92 13.86 25.65 4.31
C VAL A 92 14.30 26.53 3.15
N VAL A 93 13.79 26.26 1.95
CA VAL A 93 14.07 27.04 0.75
C VAL A 93 12.76 27.26 0.01
N ASP A 94 12.46 28.51 -0.30
CA ASP A 94 11.29 28.91 -1.10
C ASP A 94 9.94 28.35 -0.60
N GLY A 95 9.75 28.26 0.72
CA GLY A 95 8.51 27.74 1.33
C GLY A 95 8.43 26.22 1.43
N MET A 96 9.50 25.49 1.07
CA MET A 96 9.59 24.05 1.24
C MET A 96 10.49 23.68 2.42
N LEU A 97 9.93 23.03 3.44
CA LEU A 97 10.70 22.39 4.51
C LEU A 97 11.14 21.00 4.07
N THR A 98 12.44 20.77 4.04
CA THR A 98 13.04 19.46 3.76
C THR A 98 13.75 18.92 4.98
N MET A 99 13.41 17.69 5.38
CA MET A 99 14.16 16.89 6.34
C MET A 99 14.77 15.69 5.63
N THR A 100 16.08 15.50 5.78
CA THR A 100 16.78 14.30 5.30
C THR A 100 17.39 13.53 6.45
N HIS A 101 17.29 12.20 6.41
CA HIS A 101 17.88 11.31 7.41
C HIS A 101 18.69 10.19 6.73
N ASP A 102 19.98 10.13 7.07
CA ASP A 102 20.92 9.09 6.66
C ASP A 102 21.38 8.27 7.87
N PHE A 103 21.57 6.97 7.68
CA PHE A 103 22.02 6.03 8.72
C PHE A 103 23.25 5.26 8.23
N ASP A 104 24.42 5.56 8.81
CA ASP A 104 25.66 4.85 8.46
C ASP A 104 25.67 3.44 9.08
N SER A 105 25.25 2.46 8.26
CA SER A 105 25.31 1.05 8.61
C SER A 105 26.73 0.49 8.42
N PHE A 106 27.50 0.41 9.51
CA PHE A 106 28.79 -0.27 9.48
C PHE A 106 28.64 -1.78 9.21
N TRP A 107 28.98 -2.23 8.01
CA TRP A 107 28.86 -3.61 7.49
C TRP A 107 29.47 -4.76 8.33
N LEU A 108 30.22 -4.48 9.42
CA LEU A 108 30.65 -5.53 10.36
C LEU A 108 29.59 -5.89 11.41
N ASN A 109 28.42 -5.23 11.42
CA ASN A 109 27.30 -5.49 12.35
C ASN A 109 26.34 -6.63 11.93
N ILE A 110 26.76 -7.55 11.06
CA ILE A 110 25.96 -8.70 10.58
C ILE A 110 25.54 -9.73 11.66
N PHE A 111 25.81 -9.45 12.93
CA PHE A 111 25.48 -10.29 14.08
C PHE A 111 24.67 -9.56 15.17
N SER A 112 24.35 -8.27 15.01
CA SER A 112 23.46 -7.55 15.94
C SER A 112 22.01 -7.71 15.51
N PHE A 113 21.28 -8.63 16.14
CA PHE A 113 19.82 -8.76 16.03
C PHE A 113 19.13 -7.76 16.97
N ASN A 114 19.55 -6.50 16.91
CA ASN A 114 19.03 -5.46 17.78
C ASN A 114 17.82 -4.82 17.13
N ILE A 115 16.68 -4.84 17.82
CA ILE A 115 15.40 -4.33 17.35
C ILE A 115 15.08 -3.08 18.18
N ALA A 116 14.98 -1.93 17.52
CA ALA A 116 14.51 -0.71 18.15
C ALA A 116 12.98 -0.72 18.22
N SER A 117 12.41 -0.19 19.30
CA SER A 117 10.95 -0.04 19.40
C SER A 117 10.43 1.03 18.44
N ARG A 118 9.18 0.86 17.98
CA ARG A 118 8.53 1.81 17.05
C ARG A 118 8.61 3.25 17.55
N THR A 119 8.50 3.47 18.86
CA THR A 119 8.59 4.78 19.50
C THR A 119 9.86 5.54 19.11
N VAL A 120 11.03 4.90 19.16
CA VAL A 120 12.31 5.58 18.92
C VAL A 120 12.71 5.64 17.43
N ILE A 121 11.97 4.95 16.55
CA ILE A 121 12.19 4.99 15.10
C ILE A 121 11.03 5.64 14.34
N THR A 122 10.12 6.34 15.03
CA THR A 122 9.07 7.15 14.40
C THR A 122 9.45 8.62 14.41
N VAL A 123 9.25 9.29 13.29
CA VAL A 123 9.30 10.74 13.15
C VAL A 123 7.85 11.24 13.14
N HIS A 124 7.48 12.01 14.17
CA HIS A 124 6.17 12.64 14.25
C HIS A 124 6.28 14.06 13.72
N VAL A 125 5.53 14.37 12.66
CA VAL A 125 5.42 15.73 12.12
C VAL A 125 4.08 16.30 12.57
N ASN A 126 4.12 17.29 13.46
CA ASN A 126 2.94 17.95 13.99
C ASN A 126 2.77 19.29 13.29
N ILE A 127 1.81 19.36 12.38
CA ILE A 127 1.49 20.54 11.57
C ILE A 127 0.39 21.33 12.30
N PRO A 128 0.50 22.66 12.44
CA PRO A 128 -0.58 23.46 12.99
C PRO A 128 -1.87 23.33 12.16
N GLU A 129 -3.01 23.22 12.83
CA GLU A 129 -4.34 23.26 12.18
C GLU A 129 -4.60 24.54 11.37
N SER A 130 -3.84 25.59 11.63
CA SER A 130 -3.93 26.86 10.91
C SER A 130 -3.10 26.90 9.62
N TRP A 131 -2.19 25.94 9.40
CA TRP A 131 -1.32 25.90 8.23
C TRP A 131 -2.01 25.20 7.06
N ILE A 132 -1.67 25.64 5.85
CA ILE A 132 -2.14 25.04 4.60
C ILE A 132 -0.90 24.58 3.85
N LEU A 133 -0.81 23.27 3.63
CA LEU A 133 0.24 22.66 2.82
C LEU A 133 -0.35 22.27 1.47
N ASP A 134 0.35 22.65 0.41
CA ASP A 134 0.02 22.30 -0.96
C ASP A 134 0.60 20.92 -1.29
N THR A 135 1.85 20.64 -0.90
CA THR A 135 2.55 19.39 -1.27
C THR A 135 3.09 18.62 -0.06
N LEU A 136 2.89 17.31 -0.07
CA LEU A 136 3.60 16.35 0.76
C LEU A 136 4.42 15.38 -0.11
N ASP A 137 5.74 15.33 0.11
CA ASP A 137 6.66 14.37 -0.53
C ASP A 137 7.36 13.55 0.55
N LEU A 138 6.81 12.37 0.84
CA LEU A 138 7.20 11.52 1.96
C LEU A 138 7.89 10.27 1.45
N LYS A 139 9.15 10.09 1.84
CA LYS A 139 9.98 8.96 1.44
C LYS A 139 10.61 8.28 2.64
N THR A 140 10.46 6.95 2.72
CA THR A 140 11.22 6.11 3.67
C THR A 140 11.75 4.83 3.04
N MET A 141 13.00 4.42 3.30
CA MET A 141 13.48 3.12 2.76
C MET A 141 12.95 1.96 3.59
N THR A 142 12.98 2.06 4.91
CA THR A 142 12.36 1.08 5.82
C THR A 142 11.54 1.78 6.90
N GLY A 143 10.23 1.66 6.82
CA GLY A 143 9.30 2.32 7.72
C GLY A 143 7.92 2.42 7.12
N ASP A 144 6.97 2.67 8.00
CA ASP A 144 5.57 2.88 7.62
C ASP A 144 5.33 4.38 7.39
N ILE A 145 4.34 4.70 6.58
CA ILE A 145 3.84 6.07 6.43
C ILE A 145 2.39 6.10 6.88
N ASP A 146 2.09 6.93 7.88
CA ASP A 146 0.76 7.11 8.45
C ASP A 146 0.28 8.56 8.26
N MET A 147 -0.85 8.71 7.59
CA MET A 147 -1.57 9.95 7.37
C MET A 147 -3.06 9.73 7.65
N THR A 148 -3.38 9.47 8.92
CA THR A 148 -4.75 9.20 9.37
C THR A 148 -5.27 10.39 10.16
N PHE A 149 -6.34 11.02 9.67
CA PHE A 149 -6.85 12.25 10.27
C PHE A 149 -8.30 12.10 10.75
N ASP A 150 -8.62 12.70 11.91
CA ASP A 150 -10.01 12.79 12.40
C ASP A 150 -10.89 13.69 11.50
N ASN A 151 -10.30 14.69 10.85
CA ASN A 151 -10.97 15.63 9.96
C ASN A 151 -10.24 15.70 8.63
N THR A 152 -11.00 15.83 7.53
CA THR A 152 -10.45 15.84 6.18
C THR A 152 -9.39 16.93 5.98
N LYS A 153 -8.20 16.55 5.51
CA LYS A 153 -7.11 17.47 5.13
C LYS A 153 -7.04 17.64 3.63
N THR A 154 -6.66 18.82 3.15
CA THR A 154 -6.63 19.14 1.72
C THR A 154 -5.21 19.43 1.26
N TYR A 155 -4.80 18.85 0.14
CA TYR A 155 -3.51 19.05 -0.51
C TYR A 155 -3.69 19.25 -2.02
N ASP A 156 -2.70 19.83 -2.69
CA ASP A 156 -2.60 19.77 -4.14
C ASP A 156 -1.97 18.43 -4.58
N GLU A 157 -0.87 18.02 -3.94
CA GLU A 157 -0.12 16.83 -4.33
C GLU A 157 0.39 16.04 -3.12
N VAL A 158 0.16 14.73 -3.12
CA VAL A 158 0.70 13.80 -2.12
C VAL A 158 1.50 12.72 -2.85
N LYS A 159 2.80 12.64 -2.54
CA LYS A 159 3.73 11.63 -3.06
C LYS A 159 4.28 10.81 -1.90
N LEU A 160 4.03 9.51 -1.95
CA LEU A 160 4.46 8.56 -0.93
C LEU A 160 5.34 7.51 -1.58
N PHE A 161 6.55 7.35 -1.06
CA PHE A 161 7.46 6.31 -1.51
C PHE A 161 8.00 5.54 -0.32
N ASN A 162 7.85 4.23 -0.35
CA ASN A 162 8.66 3.39 0.50
C ASN A 162 9.23 2.15 -0.21
N HIS A 163 10.34 1.65 0.32
CA HIS A 163 10.91 0.40 -0.17
C HIS A 163 10.44 -0.79 0.67
N THR A 164 10.33 -0.65 1.99
CA THR A 164 9.73 -1.67 2.86
C THR A 164 8.96 -1.04 4.00
N GLY A 165 7.71 -1.46 4.20
CA GLY A 165 6.80 -0.97 5.23
C GLY A 165 5.40 -0.71 4.67
N ASP A 166 4.48 -0.40 5.56
CA ASP A 166 3.07 -0.24 5.20
C ASP A 166 2.70 1.23 5.02
N MET A 167 1.66 1.50 4.23
CA MET A 167 1.09 2.84 4.09
C MET A 167 -0.35 2.84 4.59
N HIS A 168 -0.68 3.79 5.48
CA HIS A 168 -2.03 4.03 5.94
C HIS A 168 -2.42 5.49 5.72
N ILE A 169 -3.46 5.72 4.90
CA ILE A 169 -3.92 7.07 4.54
C ILE A 169 -5.43 7.14 4.67
N GLU A 170 -5.91 8.10 5.47
CA GLU A 170 -7.34 8.28 5.71
C GLU A 170 -7.74 9.75 5.74
N ASN A 171 -8.93 10.06 5.21
CA ASN A 171 -9.59 11.36 5.31
C ASN A 171 -8.77 12.50 4.65
N ILE A 172 -8.53 12.39 3.34
CA ILE A 172 -7.85 13.46 2.59
C ILE A 172 -8.58 13.84 1.29
N ASN A 173 -8.55 15.13 0.98
CA ASN A 173 -8.84 15.68 -0.34
C ASN A 173 -7.52 16.05 -1.00
N VAL A 174 -7.35 15.71 -2.27
CA VAL A 174 -6.11 15.94 -2.99
C VAL A 174 -6.40 16.21 -4.47
N LEU A 175 -5.56 16.93 -5.20
CA LEU A 175 -5.67 16.92 -6.66
C LEU A 175 -5.08 15.62 -7.21
N ARG A 176 -3.84 15.31 -6.80
CA ARG A 176 -3.09 14.14 -7.27
C ARG A 176 -2.42 13.37 -6.12
N LEU A 177 -2.74 12.08 -6.01
CA LEU A 177 -2.10 11.14 -5.08
C LEU A 177 -1.28 10.11 -5.86
N ASN A 178 -0.02 9.93 -5.46
CA ASN A 178 0.85 8.87 -5.94
C ASN A 178 1.49 8.14 -4.75
N ALA A 179 1.20 6.86 -4.61
CA ALA A 179 1.76 6.02 -3.56
C ALA A 179 2.46 4.78 -4.16
N HIS A 180 3.68 4.52 -3.72
CA HIS A 180 4.49 3.40 -4.18
C HIS A 180 5.15 2.68 -3.01
N THR A 181 4.92 1.37 -2.88
CA THR A 181 5.69 0.48 -1.99
C THR A 181 6.33 -0.67 -2.76
N SER A 182 7.62 -0.96 -2.50
CA SER A 182 8.21 -2.21 -3.02
C SER A 182 7.80 -3.44 -2.19
N THR A 183 7.64 -3.31 -0.87
CA THR A 183 7.21 -4.43 -0.01
C THR A 183 6.45 -3.91 1.20
N GLY A 184 5.22 -4.38 1.37
CA GLY A 184 4.32 -3.95 2.44
C GLY A 184 2.94 -3.67 1.88
N ASP A 185 2.00 -3.41 2.78
CA ASP A 185 0.59 -3.27 2.42
C ASP A 185 0.20 -1.79 2.27
N ILE A 186 -0.74 -1.52 1.36
CA ILE A 186 -1.33 -0.19 1.18
C ILE A 186 -2.79 -0.22 1.63
N ASN A 187 -3.12 0.58 2.65
CA ASN A 187 -4.47 0.71 3.20
C ASN A 187 -4.93 2.16 3.10
N MET A 188 -5.90 2.44 2.22
CA MET A 188 -6.39 3.81 2.02
C MET A 188 -7.91 3.92 2.09
N SER A 189 -8.41 4.93 2.78
CA SER A 189 -9.84 5.20 2.82
C SER A 189 -10.24 6.67 2.92
N ASP A 190 -11.46 6.99 2.46
CA ASP A 190 -12.01 8.35 2.52
C ASP A 190 -11.14 9.38 1.79
N ILE A 191 -10.91 9.13 0.51
CA ILE A 191 -10.06 9.96 -0.34
C ILE A 191 -10.86 10.57 -1.47
N GLN A 192 -10.80 11.89 -1.62
CA GLN A 192 -11.29 12.57 -2.81
C GLN A 192 -10.11 13.14 -3.59
N ALA A 193 -9.73 12.48 -4.68
CA ALA A 193 -8.64 12.89 -5.56
C ALA A 193 -9.21 13.52 -6.83
N SER A 194 -9.23 14.86 -6.96
CA SER A 194 -9.99 15.49 -8.05
C SER A 194 -9.41 15.29 -9.45
N GLU A 195 -8.16 14.81 -9.59
CA GLU A 195 -7.56 14.49 -10.89
C GLU A 195 -7.10 13.03 -10.99
N SER A 196 -6.25 12.58 -10.05
CA SER A 196 -5.67 11.23 -10.14
C SER A 196 -5.38 10.59 -8.80
N PHE A 197 -5.70 9.31 -8.71
CA PHE A 197 -5.31 8.39 -7.65
C PHE A 197 -4.47 7.26 -8.27
N ILE A 198 -3.20 7.18 -7.89
CA ILE A 198 -2.27 6.15 -8.38
C ILE A 198 -1.66 5.42 -7.18
N ALA A 199 -1.78 4.09 -7.16
CA ALA A 199 -1.17 3.27 -6.12
C ALA A 199 -0.48 2.04 -6.72
N GLU A 200 0.79 1.83 -6.34
CA GLU A 200 1.62 0.74 -6.82
C GLU A 200 2.22 -0.07 -5.65
N VAL A 201 2.09 -1.39 -5.71
CA VAL A 201 2.73 -2.33 -4.77
C VAL A 201 3.49 -3.44 -5.53
N SER A 202 4.77 -3.61 -5.27
CA SER A 202 5.50 -4.75 -5.85
C SER A 202 5.21 -6.07 -5.11
N THR A 203 5.17 -6.05 -3.78
CA THR A 203 4.82 -7.23 -2.97
C THR A 203 4.07 -6.84 -1.72
N GLY A 204 2.83 -7.27 -1.59
CA GLY A 204 1.95 -6.90 -0.49
C GLY A 204 0.53 -6.68 -0.99
N ASP A 205 -0.41 -6.63 -0.06
CA ASP A 205 -1.82 -6.51 -0.38
C ASP A 205 -2.25 -5.03 -0.41
N MET A 206 -3.32 -4.74 -1.14
CA MET A 206 -3.90 -3.40 -1.20
C MET A 206 -5.37 -3.43 -0.82
N THR A 207 -5.74 -2.61 0.15
CA THR A 207 -7.13 -2.40 0.56
C THR A 207 -7.52 -0.94 0.37
N LEU A 208 -8.45 -0.68 -0.54
CA LEU A 208 -8.91 0.68 -0.87
C LEU A 208 -10.43 0.83 -0.65
N ASN A 209 -10.86 1.91 -0.01
CA ASN A 209 -12.27 2.09 0.29
C ASN A 209 -12.73 3.54 0.25
N ARG A 210 -13.92 3.81 -0.31
CA ARG A 210 -14.51 5.18 -0.35
C ARG A 210 -13.56 6.18 -1.00
N ILE A 211 -13.25 5.94 -2.28
CA ILE A 211 -12.38 6.81 -3.08
C ILE A 211 -13.19 7.41 -4.23
N ASP A 212 -13.10 8.71 -4.41
CA ASP A 212 -13.70 9.48 -5.51
C ASP A 212 -12.59 10.14 -6.32
N THR A 213 -12.46 9.82 -7.61
CA THR A 213 -11.37 10.34 -8.45
C THR A 213 -11.71 10.36 -9.94
N ASP A 214 -11.11 11.23 -10.73
CA ASP A 214 -11.27 11.14 -12.19
C ASP A 214 -10.53 9.91 -12.75
N THR A 215 -9.24 9.77 -12.42
CA THR A 215 -8.39 8.63 -12.82
C THR A 215 -8.07 7.76 -11.60
N PHE A 216 -8.29 6.45 -11.72
CA PHE A 216 -7.97 5.44 -10.70
C PHE A 216 -7.06 4.36 -11.29
N ASP A 217 -5.77 4.40 -10.97
CA ASP A 217 -4.74 3.50 -11.53
C ASP A 217 -4.08 2.67 -10.41
N ILE A 218 -4.27 1.36 -10.48
CA ILE A 218 -3.75 0.40 -9.50
C ILE A 218 -2.82 -0.60 -10.16
N GLN A 219 -1.63 -0.75 -9.60
CA GLN A 219 -0.63 -1.68 -10.11
C GLN A 219 -0.10 -2.59 -9.00
N SER A 220 -0.10 -3.90 -9.23
CA SER A 220 0.48 -4.87 -8.33
C SER A 220 1.29 -5.96 -9.03
N SER A 221 2.49 -6.23 -8.55
CA SER A 221 3.27 -7.38 -9.04
C SER A 221 2.90 -8.67 -8.29
N THR A 222 2.78 -8.64 -6.97
CA THR A 222 2.37 -9.81 -6.17
C THR A 222 1.59 -9.41 -4.93
N GLY A 223 0.34 -9.84 -4.84
CA GLY A 223 -0.54 -9.59 -3.70
C GLY A 223 -1.99 -9.43 -4.13
N ASP A 224 -2.89 -9.58 -3.18
CA ASP A 224 -4.33 -9.46 -3.42
C ASP A 224 -4.75 -7.98 -3.35
N ILE A 225 -5.62 -7.58 -4.27
CA ILE A 225 -6.17 -6.22 -4.35
C ILE A 225 -7.66 -6.29 -4.03
N VAL A 226 -8.06 -5.58 -3.00
CA VAL A 226 -9.45 -5.48 -2.57
C VAL A 226 -9.87 -4.02 -2.53
N PHE A 227 -10.89 -3.66 -3.29
CA PHE A 227 -11.45 -2.33 -3.17
C PHE A 227 -12.96 -2.26 -3.26
N SER A 228 -13.50 -1.20 -2.65
CA SER A 228 -14.94 -1.03 -2.54
C SER A 228 -15.37 0.43 -2.40
N SER A 229 -16.59 0.74 -2.84
CA SER A 229 -17.12 2.12 -2.80
C SER A 229 -16.22 3.11 -3.56
N ILE A 230 -15.72 2.72 -4.72
CA ILE A 230 -14.93 3.60 -5.60
C ILE A 230 -15.89 4.27 -6.57
N THR A 231 -15.71 5.57 -6.79
CA THR A 231 -16.33 6.32 -7.89
C THR A 231 -15.19 6.88 -8.75
N ALA A 232 -15.11 6.47 -10.01
CA ALA A 232 -14.15 7.07 -10.93
C ALA A 232 -14.65 7.22 -12.36
N THR A 233 -14.01 8.07 -13.15
CA THR A 233 -14.28 8.10 -14.60
C THR A 233 -13.58 6.90 -15.25
N ASP A 234 -12.27 6.82 -15.12
CA ASP A 234 -11.45 5.76 -15.70
C ASP A 234 -10.77 4.94 -14.58
N GLY A 235 -11.09 3.65 -14.52
CA GLY A 235 -10.45 2.68 -13.62
C GLY A 235 -9.56 1.72 -14.39
N ASP A 236 -8.29 1.65 -14.05
CA ASP A 236 -7.30 0.73 -14.62
C ASP A 236 -6.62 -0.05 -13.50
N VAL A 237 -6.69 -1.38 -13.55
CA VAL A 237 -6.17 -2.28 -12.51
C VAL A 237 -5.34 -3.37 -13.17
N ASN A 238 -4.04 -3.37 -12.88
CA ASN A 238 -3.08 -4.32 -13.45
C ASN A 238 -2.42 -5.14 -12.35
N VAL A 239 -2.64 -6.46 -12.35
CA VAL A 239 -2.08 -7.39 -11.35
C VAL A 239 -1.34 -8.54 -12.02
N SER A 240 -0.06 -8.71 -11.71
CA SER A 240 0.72 -9.84 -12.25
C SER A 240 0.39 -11.16 -11.55
N THR A 241 0.35 -11.17 -10.22
CA THR A 241 -0.02 -12.37 -9.45
C THR A 241 -0.79 -12.01 -8.20
N GLY A 242 -2.04 -12.46 -8.10
CA GLY A 242 -2.94 -12.10 -7.00
C GLY A 242 -4.39 -11.99 -7.47
N GLY A 243 -5.33 -12.06 -6.54
CA GLY A 243 -6.75 -11.87 -6.81
C GLY A 243 -7.14 -10.40 -6.79
N VAL A 244 -8.06 -10.01 -7.66
CA VAL A 244 -8.72 -8.71 -7.63
C VAL A 244 -10.16 -8.91 -7.18
N THR A 245 -10.57 -8.22 -6.12
CA THR A 245 -11.97 -8.19 -5.64
C THR A 245 -12.46 -6.76 -5.58
N ILE A 246 -13.49 -6.47 -6.37
CA ILE A 246 -14.11 -5.14 -6.46
C ILE A 246 -15.57 -5.24 -6.02
N SER A 247 -16.02 -4.31 -5.19
CA SER A 247 -17.43 -4.26 -4.79
C SER A 247 -18.04 -2.86 -4.71
N SER A 248 -19.34 -2.75 -5.00
CA SER A 248 -20.15 -1.53 -4.80
C SER A 248 -19.48 -0.26 -5.35
N SER A 249 -18.98 -0.31 -6.58
CA SER A 249 -18.20 0.78 -7.19
C SER A 249 -18.79 1.21 -8.53
N THR A 250 -18.54 2.46 -8.92
CA THR A 250 -19.03 3.08 -10.16
C THR A 250 -17.86 3.59 -10.99
N PHE A 251 -17.85 3.25 -12.27
CA PHE A 251 -16.87 3.71 -13.26
C PHE A 251 -17.58 4.24 -14.52
N ASP A 252 -16.95 5.08 -15.34
CA ASP A 252 -17.38 5.22 -16.73
C ASP A 252 -16.75 4.10 -17.57
N HIS A 253 -15.44 3.87 -17.40
CA HIS A 253 -14.73 2.75 -18.01
C HIS A 253 -13.92 2.00 -16.95
N LEU A 254 -14.07 0.67 -16.91
CA LEU A 254 -13.32 -0.19 -16.02
C LEU A 254 -12.51 -1.22 -16.82
N THR A 255 -11.19 -1.19 -16.64
CA THR A 255 -10.24 -2.19 -17.13
C THR A 255 -9.62 -2.93 -15.96
N VAL A 256 -9.60 -4.26 -16.03
CA VAL A 256 -8.94 -5.12 -15.04
C VAL A 256 -8.16 -6.21 -15.78
N ASP A 257 -6.84 -6.17 -15.71
CA ASP A 257 -5.94 -7.19 -16.24
C ASP A 257 -5.25 -7.94 -15.09
N VAL A 258 -5.45 -9.26 -15.05
CA VAL A 258 -4.82 -10.16 -14.09
C VAL A 258 -4.09 -11.30 -14.79
N SER A 259 -2.75 -11.27 -14.77
CA SER A 259 -1.96 -12.35 -15.39
C SER A 259 -2.15 -13.71 -14.70
N THR A 260 -2.13 -13.77 -13.36
CA THR A 260 -2.42 -15.01 -12.61
C THR A 260 -3.17 -14.71 -11.34
N GLY A 261 -4.43 -15.15 -11.28
CA GLY A 261 -5.32 -14.86 -10.16
C GLY A 261 -6.73 -14.59 -10.63
N LYS A 262 -7.66 -14.47 -9.68
CA LYS A 262 -9.09 -14.36 -9.99
C LYS A 262 -9.52 -12.92 -10.06
N ILE A 263 -10.50 -12.62 -10.91
CA ILE A 263 -11.22 -11.35 -10.92
C ILE A 263 -12.61 -11.60 -10.35
N ASN A 264 -12.96 -10.91 -9.26
CA ASN A 264 -14.29 -10.96 -8.66
C ASN A 264 -14.91 -9.57 -8.62
N LEU A 265 -15.98 -9.34 -9.37
CA LEU A 265 -16.72 -8.09 -9.39
C LEU A 265 -18.11 -8.29 -8.77
N ASN A 266 -18.50 -7.43 -7.83
CA ASN A 266 -19.81 -7.51 -7.19
C ASN A 266 -20.49 -6.14 -7.11
N ASN A 267 -21.67 -6.01 -7.71
CA ASN A 267 -22.44 -4.75 -7.69
C ASN A 267 -21.63 -3.55 -8.23
N ILE A 268 -21.07 -3.73 -9.43
CA ILE A 268 -20.33 -2.69 -10.15
C ILE A 268 -21.25 -2.05 -11.18
N ILE A 269 -21.16 -0.74 -11.31
CA ILE A 269 -21.84 0.03 -12.35
C ILE A 269 -20.76 0.63 -13.25
N SER A 270 -20.77 0.32 -14.54
CA SER A 270 -19.84 0.88 -15.52
C SER A 270 -20.51 1.04 -16.88
N ASN A 271 -20.08 2.05 -17.65
CA ASN A 271 -20.51 2.22 -19.04
C ASN A 271 -19.67 1.35 -20.01
N SER A 272 -18.50 0.85 -19.58
CA SER A 272 -17.81 -0.27 -20.22
C SER A 272 -17.00 -1.13 -19.25
N TYR A 273 -16.87 -2.41 -19.58
CA TYR A 273 -16.01 -3.36 -18.87
C TYR A 273 -15.04 -4.03 -19.84
N LEU A 274 -13.77 -4.07 -19.46
CA LEU A 274 -12.73 -4.87 -20.08
C LEU A 274 -12.02 -5.70 -19.00
N LEU A 275 -12.28 -7.00 -18.97
CA LEU A 275 -11.77 -7.90 -17.93
C LEU A 275 -10.93 -9.00 -18.57
N GLU A 276 -9.64 -9.04 -18.27
CA GLU A 276 -8.73 -10.02 -18.87
C GLU A 276 -8.02 -10.81 -17.78
N SER A 277 -7.98 -12.13 -17.93
CA SER A 277 -7.14 -12.96 -17.09
C SER A 277 -6.38 -14.01 -17.88
N SER A 278 -5.05 -14.07 -17.74
CA SER A 278 -4.30 -15.13 -18.42
C SER A 278 -4.50 -16.50 -17.75
N THR A 279 -4.53 -16.57 -16.43
CA THR A 279 -4.82 -17.79 -15.67
C THR A 279 -5.61 -17.45 -14.41
N GLY A 280 -6.91 -17.69 -14.47
CA GLY A 280 -7.82 -17.43 -13.36
C GLY A 280 -9.26 -17.31 -13.80
N ASP A 281 -10.17 -17.53 -12.85
CA ASP A 281 -11.61 -17.37 -13.07
C ASP A 281 -11.99 -15.88 -13.03
N ILE A 282 -12.93 -15.50 -13.90
CA ILE A 282 -13.62 -14.20 -13.86
C ILE A 282 -15.04 -14.47 -13.34
N SER A 283 -15.39 -13.88 -12.20
CA SER A 283 -16.70 -14.01 -11.56
C SER A 283 -17.33 -12.65 -11.35
N VAL A 284 -18.52 -12.43 -11.90
CA VAL A 284 -19.17 -11.12 -11.94
C VAL A 284 -20.61 -11.26 -11.48
N THR A 285 -21.00 -10.45 -10.50
CA THR A 285 -22.40 -10.32 -10.05
C THR A 285 -22.92 -8.94 -10.45
N VAL A 286 -23.97 -8.91 -11.27
CA VAL A 286 -24.62 -7.68 -11.78
C VAL A 286 -26.06 -7.56 -11.34
N SER A 287 -26.63 -6.35 -11.38
CA SER A 287 -28.03 -6.10 -11.03
C SER A 287 -29.01 -6.45 -12.15
N SER A 288 -28.58 -6.36 -13.42
CA SER A 288 -29.35 -6.74 -14.59
C SER A 288 -28.41 -7.10 -15.75
N LEU A 289 -28.91 -7.92 -16.68
CA LEU A 289 -28.21 -8.25 -17.94
C LEU A 289 -28.70 -7.41 -19.12
N ASP A 290 -29.81 -6.67 -18.98
CA ASP A 290 -30.55 -6.10 -20.12
C ASP A 290 -29.74 -5.12 -20.97
N ASP A 291 -28.86 -4.34 -20.31
CA ASP A 291 -28.06 -3.30 -20.95
C ASP A 291 -26.67 -3.79 -21.38
N LEU A 292 -26.27 -5.01 -21.01
CA LEU A 292 -24.94 -5.54 -21.26
C LEU A 292 -24.85 -6.20 -22.63
N ARG A 293 -23.91 -5.73 -23.44
CA ARG A 293 -23.48 -6.34 -24.70
C ARG A 293 -22.22 -7.16 -24.45
N PHE A 294 -22.42 -8.46 -24.29
CA PHE A 294 -21.38 -9.44 -24.01
C PHE A 294 -20.50 -9.76 -25.22
N ASP A 295 -19.19 -9.78 -24.97
CA ASP A 295 -18.16 -10.47 -25.77
C ASP A 295 -17.26 -11.25 -24.79
N LEU A 296 -17.46 -12.57 -24.73
CA LEU A 296 -16.88 -13.44 -23.72
C LEU A 296 -16.12 -14.59 -24.36
N GLU A 297 -14.89 -14.85 -23.92
CA GLU A 297 -14.04 -15.90 -24.49
C GLU A 297 -13.21 -16.63 -23.42
N THR A 298 -13.08 -17.96 -23.56
CA THR A 298 -12.06 -18.73 -22.84
C THR A 298 -11.50 -19.89 -23.66
N ASP A 299 -10.20 -20.15 -23.59
CA ASP A 299 -9.58 -21.24 -24.37
C ASP A 299 -9.87 -22.63 -23.80
N THR A 300 -9.89 -22.76 -22.47
CA THR A 300 -9.92 -24.08 -21.79
C THR A 300 -11.01 -24.22 -20.73
N GLY A 301 -11.67 -23.12 -20.36
CA GLY A 301 -12.71 -23.11 -19.35
C GLY A 301 -14.12 -23.22 -19.89
N LYS A 302 -15.06 -22.65 -19.13
CA LYS A 302 -16.48 -22.56 -19.51
C LYS A 302 -17.03 -21.20 -19.17
N ILE A 303 -17.92 -20.73 -20.02
CA ILE A 303 -18.72 -19.53 -19.80
C ILE A 303 -20.08 -19.96 -19.26
N LYS A 304 -20.51 -19.33 -18.16
CA LYS A 304 -21.85 -19.48 -17.60
C LYS A 304 -22.50 -18.12 -17.35
N ILE A 305 -23.76 -18.02 -17.73
CA ILE A 305 -24.61 -16.86 -17.43
C ILE A 305 -25.84 -17.38 -16.70
N ASN A 306 -26.08 -16.91 -15.46
CA ASN A 306 -27.15 -17.36 -14.58
C ASN A 306 -27.23 -18.90 -14.47
N GLY A 307 -26.08 -19.53 -14.20
CA GLY A 307 -25.94 -20.98 -14.16
C GLY A 307 -26.08 -21.75 -15.49
N VAL A 308 -26.45 -21.09 -16.59
CA VAL A 308 -26.59 -21.71 -17.92
C VAL A 308 -25.26 -21.65 -18.68
N SER A 309 -24.77 -22.81 -19.11
CA SER A 309 -23.56 -22.93 -19.92
C SER A 309 -23.74 -22.30 -21.29
N GLN A 310 -22.82 -21.43 -21.70
CA GLN A 310 -22.81 -20.80 -23.03
C GLN A 310 -21.76 -21.42 -23.97
N GLY A 311 -20.83 -22.21 -23.44
CA GLY A 311 -19.73 -22.78 -24.21
C GLY A 311 -18.40 -22.20 -23.74
N ASP A 312 -17.50 -22.00 -24.69
CA ASP A 312 -16.16 -21.39 -24.57
C ASP A 312 -16.09 -20.00 -25.21
N GLU A 313 -17.03 -19.64 -26.09
CA GLU A 313 -17.21 -18.30 -26.66
C GLU A 313 -18.70 -17.89 -26.57
N TYR A 314 -18.98 -16.64 -26.22
CA TYR A 314 -20.35 -16.11 -26.21
C TYR A 314 -20.38 -14.62 -26.57
N GLN A 315 -21.18 -14.29 -27.57
CA GLN A 315 -21.46 -12.92 -27.97
C GLN A 315 -22.95 -12.63 -27.96
N SER A 316 -23.32 -11.42 -27.55
CA SER A 316 -24.68 -10.90 -27.66
C SER A 316 -24.70 -9.65 -28.54
N PHE A 317 -25.82 -9.42 -29.21
CA PHE A 317 -26.00 -8.26 -30.12
C PHE A 317 -26.98 -7.22 -29.56
N THR A 318 -27.39 -7.38 -28.32
CA THR A 318 -28.29 -6.49 -27.56
C THR A 318 -27.51 -5.83 -26.44
N GLY A 319 -28.05 -4.75 -25.87
CA GLY A 319 -27.36 -3.96 -24.86
C GLY A 319 -26.60 -2.77 -25.46
N THR A 320 -26.31 -1.79 -24.62
CA THR A 320 -25.60 -0.56 -24.95
C THR A 320 -24.27 -0.42 -24.23
N ILE A 321 -24.04 -1.20 -23.18
CA ILE A 321 -22.83 -1.22 -22.36
C ILE A 321 -21.95 -2.36 -22.85
N ASP A 322 -20.74 -2.05 -23.29
CA ASP A 322 -19.80 -3.08 -23.70
C ASP A 322 -19.29 -3.86 -22.48
N PHE A 323 -19.46 -5.17 -22.51
CA PHE A 323 -18.99 -6.08 -21.47
C PHE A 323 -18.08 -7.12 -22.11
N ILE A 324 -16.78 -6.87 -22.06
CA ILE A 324 -15.76 -7.73 -22.63
C ILE A 324 -15.06 -8.46 -21.49
N ALA A 325 -15.02 -9.79 -21.55
CA ALA A 325 -14.24 -10.58 -20.61
C ALA A 325 -13.57 -11.78 -21.28
N SER A 326 -12.28 -11.99 -21.02
CA SER A 326 -11.51 -13.08 -21.62
C SER A 326 -10.63 -13.80 -20.60
N THR A 327 -10.50 -15.13 -20.73
CA THR A 327 -9.50 -15.88 -19.96
C THR A 327 -8.91 -17.09 -20.67
N ASN A 328 -7.58 -17.23 -20.73
CA ASN A 328 -6.97 -18.38 -21.41
C ASN A 328 -7.20 -19.66 -20.59
N THR A 329 -7.03 -19.59 -19.28
CA THR A 329 -7.23 -20.73 -18.36
C THR A 329 -8.06 -20.32 -17.15
N GLY A 330 -9.38 -20.48 -17.26
CA GLY A 330 -10.32 -20.21 -16.18
C GLY A 330 -11.74 -20.17 -16.69
N ASN A 331 -12.72 -20.10 -15.78
CA ASN A 331 -14.12 -19.97 -16.15
C ASN A 331 -14.54 -18.50 -16.12
N ILE A 332 -15.50 -18.16 -16.95
CA ILE A 332 -16.22 -16.88 -16.86
C ILE A 332 -17.61 -17.18 -16.32
N THR A 333 -17.98 -16.57 -15.19
CA THR A 333 -19.29 -16.74 -14.58
C THR A 333 -19.92 -15.37 -14.35
N ILE A 334 -21.09 -15.16 -14.93
CA ILE A 334 -21.89 -13.94 -14.77
C ILE A 334 -23.22 -14.32 -14.13
N GLU A 335 -23.54 -13.72 -12.99
CA GLU A 335 -24.76 -13.97 -12.25
C GLU A 335 -25.52 -12.66 -11.99
N VAL A 336 -26.84 -12.72 -11.98
CA VAL A 336 -27.71 -11.62 -11.56
C VAL A 336 -27.99 -11.76 -10.06
N ASP A 337 -27.85 -10.65 -9.33
CA ASP A 337 -28.15 -10.61 -7.89
C ASP A 337 -29.65 -10.91 -7.66
N ALA A 338 -29.94 -11.82 -6.72
CA ALA A 338 -31.25 -12.48 -6.57
C ALA A 338 -32.27 -11.70 -5.73
#